data_AF-A0A1W9V7N2-F1
#
_entry.id   AF-A0A1W9V7N2-F1
#
_cell.length_a   1.000
_cell.length_b   1.000
_cell.length_c   1.000
_cell.angle_alpha   90.00
_cell.angle_beta   90.00
_cell.angle_gamma   90.00
#
_symmetry.space_group_name_H-M   'P 1'
#
loop_
_entity.id
_entity.type
_entity.pdbx_description
1 polymer ?
#
loop_
_entity_poly.entity_id
_entity_poly.type
_entity_poly.pdbx_seq_one_letter_code
_entity_poly.pdbx_strand_id
1 'polypeptide(L)'
;MMMNMHDKNSFPPPFIYRLVIFIFDNILDKIGFFLFPFKFLTLLATWLSRFVWLLSNEYSKRSFGSCGRGVRIYDSFYLSAPSNFKVGDNVHIGSNAFLRAEGGIVIGDNTHISRNLTIYSMNHNYQGELLPYDSARILKPVKIGRNVWIGMNVTIVPGVEIGDGAIIGMGAIVAKSVPPLAVVGSASQRILKERDAEHYRKLDEANRYAGMSGYTRKDKNTK
;
A
#
# COMPACT_ATOMS: atom_id res chain seq x y z
N MET A 1 -9.53 82.76 -23.48
CA MET A 1 -10.81 82.21 -22.96
C MET A 1 -10.57 80.74 -22.67
N MET A 2 -9.86 80.46 -21.58
CA MET A 2 -10.38 79.80 -20.36
C MET A 2 -10.99 78.44 -20.61
N MET A 3 -10.21 77.40 -20.29
CA MET A 3 -10.73 76.14 -19.75
C MET A 3 -9.92 75.88 -18.48
N ASN A 4 -10.55 75.98 -17.32
CA ASN A 4 -9.96 75.55 -16.07
C ASN A 4 -10.98 74.65 -15.35
N MET A 5 -10.53 73.44 -15.06
CA MET A 5 -11.21 72.47 -14.21
C MET A 5 -11.08 72.88 -12.73
N HIS A 6 -11.99 72.31 -11.92
CA HIS A 6 -12.19 72.43 -10.47
C HIS A 6 -13.30 73.41 -10.06
N ASP A 7 -14.40 72.91 -9.48
CA ASP A 7 -14.41 72.52 -8.07
C ASP A 7 -15.69 71.78 -7.60
N LYS A 8 -15.48 70.90 -6.61
CA LYS A 8 -16.34 70.42 -5.50
C LYS A 8 -17.80 70.02 -5.71
N ASN A 9 -18.04 68.71 -5.54
CA ASN A 9 -19.13 68.17 -4.69
C ASN A 9 -18.81 66.74 -4.26
N SER A 10 -17.86 66.57 -3.33
CA SER A 10 -17.61 65.27 -2.67
C SER A 10 -18.56 65.09 -1.49
N PHE A 11 -19.72 64.48 -1.73
CA PHE A 11 -20.59 64.02 -0.64
C PHE A 11 -19.90 62.87 0.12
N PRO A 12 -19.93 62.84 1.47
CA PRO A 12 -19.40 61.71 2.21
C PRO A 12 -20.17 60.44 1.82
N PRO A 13 -19.49 59.28 1.69
CA PRO A 13 -20.16 58.05 1.30
C PRO A 13 -21.28 57.71 2.29
N PRO A 14 -22.43 57.21 1.81
CA PRO A 14 -23.61 56.95 2.62
C PRO A 14 -23.28 56.03 3.80
N PHE A 15 -23.99 56.20 4.91
CA PHE A 15 -23.73 55.51 6.19
C PHE A 15 -23.53 53.98 6.05
N ILE A 16 -24.29 53.35 5.15
CA ILE A 16 -24.19 51.93 4.82
C ILE A 16 -22.80 51.56 4.30
N TYR A 17 -22.20 52.40 3.45
CA TYR A 17 -20.87 52.16 2.88
C TYR A 17 -19.77 52.26 3.93
N ARG A 18 -19.89 53.20 4.88
CA ARG A 18 -18.96 53.30 6.03
C ARG A 18 -19.10 52.12 6.99
N LEU A 19 -20.32 51.63 7.20
CA LEU A 19 -20.59 50.45 8.02
C LEU A 19 -20.02 49.17 7.38
N VAL A 20 -20.15 49.02 6.06
CA VAL A 20 -19.57 47.89 5.31
C VAL A 20 -18.04 47.90 5.38
N ILE A 21 -17.40 49.04 5.15
CA ILE A 21 -15.93 49.17 5.27
C ILE A 21 -15.49 48.89 6.71
N PHE A 22 -16.18 49.44 7.72
CA PHE A 22 -15.85 49.18 9.12
C PHE A 22 -15.95 47.69 9.49
N ILE A 23 -17.01 47.00 9.04
CA ILE A 23 -17.17 45.55 9.24
C ILE A 23 -16.05 44.79 8.50
N PHE A 24 -15.69 45.20 7.28
CA PHE A 24 -14.63 44.56 6.51
C PHE A 24 -13.27 44.70 7.22
N ASP A 25 -12.88 45.93 7.60
CA ASP A 25 -11.59 46.25 8.22
C ASP A 25 -11.47 45.75 9.67
N ASN A 26 -12.59 45.62 10.41
CA ASN A 26 -12.55 45.23 11.83
C ASN A 26 -13.00 43.79 12.12
N ILE A 27 -13.78 43.15 11.26
CA ILE A 27 -14.32 41.81 11.51
C ILE A 27 -13.69 40.79 10.56
N LEU A 28 -13.65 41.05 9.25
CA LEU A 28 -13.09 40.09 8.29
C LEU A 28 -11.57 39.98 8.37
N ASP A 29 -10.85 41.09 8.59
CA ASP A 29 -9.40 41.04 8.83
C ASP A 29 -9.04 40.35 10.16
N LYS A 30 -9.87 40.50 11.20
CA LYS A 30 -9.70 39.76 12.47
C LYS A 30 -9.99 38.27 12.28
N ILE A 31 -11.02 37.91 11.51
CA ILE A 31 -11.32 36.50 11.18
C ILE A 31 -10.18 35.89 10.33
N GLY A 32 -9.63 36.64 9.37
CA GLY A 32 -8.46 36.26 8.59
C GLY A 32 -7.21 36.05 9.45
N PHE A 33 -6.99 36.92 10.44
CA PHE A 33 -5.92 36.79 11.44
C PHE A 33 -6.10 35.55 12.34
N PHE A 34 -7.34 35.15 12.66
CA PHE A 34 -7.63 33.89 13.38
C PHE A 34 -7.54 32.64 12.48
N LEU A 35 -7.79 32.76 11.18
CA LEU A 35 -7.64 31.67 10.20
C LEU A 35 -6.20 31.47 9.74
N PHE A 36 -5.35 32.49 9.83
CA PHE A 36 -3.91 32.43 9.53
C PHE A 36 -3.16 31.38 10.37
N PRO A 37 -3.25 31.35 11.72
CA PRO A 37 -2.60 30.32 12.52
C PRO A 37 -3.17 28.92 12.21
N PHE A 38 -4.46 28.80 11.86
CA PHE A 38 -5.03 27.51 11.45
C PHE A 38 -4.48 27.01 10.11
N LYS A 39 -4.38 27.88 9.09
CA LYS A 39 -3.73 27.56 7.81
C LYS A 39 -2.25 27.25 7.99
N PHE A 40 -1.56 28.00 8.84
CA PHE A 40 -0.15 27.74 9.18
C PHE A 40 0.01 26.40 9.89
N LEU A 41 -0.83 26.07 10.88
CA LEU A 41 -0.81 24.80 11.59
C LEU A 41 -1.12 23.61 10.69
N THR A 42 -2.06 23.73 9.75
CA THR A 42 -2.35 22.67 8.78
C THR A 42 -1.21 22.48 7.76
N LEU A 43 -0.58 23.56 7.30
CA LEU A 43 0.64 23.48 6.48
C LEU A 43 1.80 22.85 7.26
N LEU A 44 1.99 23.23 8.53
CA LEU A 44 3.01 22.66 9.39
C LEU A 44 2.74 21.17 9.66
N ALA A 45 1.48 20.78 9.91
CA ALA A 45 1.09 19.39 10.13
C ALA A 45 1.30 18.53 8.87
N THR A 46 0.95 19.05 7.68
CA THR A 46 1.19 18.34 6.40
C THR A 46 2.68 18.28 6.05
N TRP A 47 3.46 19.31 6.38
CA TRP A 47 4.91 19.27 6.28
C TRP A 47 5.50 18.22 7.22
N LEU A 48 5.07 18.21 8.48
CA LEU A 48 5.54 17.26 9.49
C LEU A 48 5.17 15.82 9.13
N SER A 49 3.95 15.58 8.63
CA SER A 49 3.54 14.24 8.21
C SER A 49 4.35 13.74 7.01
N ARG A 50 4.65 14.61 6.04
CA ARG A 50 5.57 14.29 4.94
C ARG A 50 6.98 14.00 5.44
N PHE A 51 7.48 14.80 6.38
CA PHE A 51 8.80 14.61 6.96
C PHE A 51 8.90 13.28 7.73
N VAL A 52 7.92 12.96 8.57
CA VAL A 52 7.84 11.68 9.29
C VAL A 52 7.74 10.53 8.30
N TRP A 53 6.89 10.64 7.27
CA TRP A 53 6.79 9.62 6.22
C TRP A 53 8.13 9.38 5.52
N LEU A 54 8.87 10.44 5.17
CA LEU A 54 10.20 10.32 4.57
C LEU A 54 11.15 9.54 5.49
N LEU A 55 11.20 9.89 6.78
CA LEU A 55 12.03 9.18 7.76
C LEU A 55 11.62 7.71 7.92
N SER A 56 10.33 7.42 8.02
CA SER A 56 9.82 6.05 8.09
C SER A 56 10.18 5.26 6.84
N ASN A 57 10.10 5.87 5.66
CA ASN A 57 10.45 5.25 4.39
C ASN A 57 11.93 4.84 4.35
N GLU A 58 12.82 5.78 4.69
CA GLU A 58 14.26 5.53 4.74
C GLU A 58 14.62 4.51 5.82
N TYR A 59 13.95 4.54 6.97
CA TYR A 59 14.15 3.55 8.03
C TYR A 59 13.73 2.14 7.58
N SER A 60 12.54 1.99 6.98
CA SER A 60 12.06 0.70 6.47
C SER A 60 13.01 0.12 5.43
N LYS A 61 13.50 0.93 4.48
CA LYS A 61 14.43 0.50 3.43
C LYS A 61 15.75 -0.07 3.94
N ARG A 62 16.24 0.41 5.09
CA ARG A 62 17.48 -0.11 5.72
C ARG A 62 17.37 -1.55 6.18
N SER A 63 16.15 -2.04 6.43
CA SER A 63 15.90 -3.42 6.84
C SER A 63 15.84 -4.40 5.66
N PHE A 64 15.79 -3.91 4.42
CA PHE A 64 15.65 -4.75 3.24
C PHE A 64 16.93 -5.50 2.94
N GLY A 65 16.82 -6.68 2.33
CA GLY A 65 17.97 -7.43 1.84
C GLY A 65 18.80 -6.66 0.80
N SER A 66 18.13 -5.88 -0.04
CA SER A 66 18.75 -4.84 -0.88
C SER A 66 17.71 -3.81 -1.32
N CYS A 67 18.12 -2.55 -1.44
CA CYS A 67 17.28 -1.46 -1.91
C CYS A 67 18.04 -0.59 -2.92
N GLY A 68 17.51 -0.48 -4.14
CA GLY A 68 18.02 0.43 -5.16
C GLY A 68 17.74 1.90 -4.85
N ARG A 69 18.24 2.78 -5.72
CA ARG A 69 18.04 4.23 -5.69
C ARG A 69 16.64 4.59 -6.18
N GLY A 70 16.06 5.66 -5.64
CA GLY A 70 14.78 6.18 -6.13
C GLY A 70 13.57 5.31 -5.79
N VAL A 71 13.71 4.33 -4.88
CA VAL A 71 12.58 3.53 -4.40
C VAL A 71 11.62 4.41 -3.60
N ARG A 72 10.32 4.33 -3.90
CA ARG A 72 9.26 5.07 -3.21
C ARG A 72 8.20 4.09 -2.71
N ILE A 73 8.02 4.05 -1.39
CA ILE A 73 6.99 3.23 -0.74
C ILE A 73 5.97 4.16 -0.11
N TYR A 74 4.71 4.07 -0.52
CA TYR A 74 3.65 4.90 0.04
C TYR A 74 3.19 4.33 1.40
N ASP A 75 2.28 5.04 2.05
CA ASP A 75 1.78 4.76 3.40
C ASP A 75 1.16 3.36 3.59
N SER A 76 1.09 2.92 4.84
CA SER A 76 0.47 1.65 5.26
C SER A 76 1.10 0.40 4.63
N PHE A 77 2.42 0.40 4.44
CA PHE A 77 3.18 -0.75 3.96
C PHE A 77 3.45 -1.76 5.08
N TYR A 78 3.11 -3.03 4.85
CA TYR A 78 3.48 -4.15 5.71
C TYR A 78 4.43 -5.09 4.98
N LEU A 79 5.53 -5.46 5.65
CA LEU A 79 6.51 -6.42 5.16
C LEU A 79 6.97 -7.33 6.29
N SER A 80 6.78 -8.65 6.12
CA SER A 80 7.45 -9.64 6.96
C SER A 80 8.78 -10.08 6.34
N ALA A 81 9.73 -10.51 7.18
CA ALA A 81 11.07 -10.96 6.77
C ALA A 81 11.79 -9.97 5.81
N PRO A 82 12.02 -8.72 6.25
CA PRO A 82 12.53 -7.67 5.36
C PRO A 82 13.90 -7.98 4.74
N SER A 83 14.76 -8.74 5.44
CA SER A 83 16.05 -9.23 4.91
C SER A 83 15.91 -10.07 3.63
N ASN A 84 14.74 -10.65 3.37
CA ASN A 84 14.45 -11.47 2.20
C ASN A 84 13.76 -10.69 1.08
N PHE A 85 13.49 -9.39 1.30
CA PHE A 85 12.95 -8.48 0.29
C PHE A 85 14.07 -7.73 -0.42
N LYS A 86 14.09 -7.83 -1.74
CA LYS A 86 15.06 -7.15 -2.60
C LYS A 86 14.33 -6.31 -3.63
N VAL A 87 14.66 -5.03 -3.70
CA VAL A 87 14.04 -4.09 -4.63
C VAL A 87 15.10 -3.33 -5.42
N GLY A 88 14.91 -3.24 -6.72
CA GLY A 88 15.79 -2.56 -7.67
C GLY A 88 15.67 -1.04 -7.65
N ASP A 89 16.23 -0.39 -8.67
CA ASP A 89 16.22 1.06 -8.85
C ASP A 89 14.85 1.55 -9.36
N ASN A 90 14.44 2.76 -8.94
CA ASN A 90 13.24 3.45 -9.42
C ASN A 90 11.94 2.62 -9.33
N VAL A 91 11.77 1.92 -8.20
CA VAL A 91 10.56 1.12 -7.93
C VAL A 91 9.56 1.93 -7.11
N HIS A 92 8.29 1.92 -7.54
CA HIS A 92 7.19 2.57 -6.83
C HIS A 92 6.23 1.50 -6.28
N ILE A 93 5.96 1.55 -4.97
CA ILE A 93 5.03 0.65 -4.28
C ILE A 93 3.93 1.48 -3.65
N GLY A 94 2.71 1.41 -4.21
CA GLY A 94 1.54 2.14 -3.73
C GLY A 94 1.12 1.77 -2.31
N SER A 95 0.22 2.58 -1.76
CA SER A 95 -0.28 2.47 -0.38
C SER A 95 -0.91 1.11 -0.08
N ASN A 96 -0.92 0.72 1.20
CA ASN A 96 -1.54 -0.51 1.70
C ASN A 96 -0.98 -1.80 1.07
N ALA A 97 0.29 -1.80 0.64
CA ALA A 97 0.91 -3.03 0.17
C ALA A 97 1.21 -3.98 1.34
N PHE A 98 0.84 -5.25 1.19
CA PHE A 98 1.00 -6.30 2.20
C PHE A 98 1.86 -7.43 1.63
N LEU A 99 3.12 -7.50 2.09
CA LEU A 99 4.12 -8.42 1.56
C LEU A 99 4.58 -9.41 2.62
N ARG A 100 4.43 -10.70 2.32
CA ARG A 100 4.92 -11.80 3.15
C ARG A 100 6.16 -12.41 2.50
N ALA A 101 7.36 -11.95 2.90
CA ALA A 101 8.63 -12.24 2.22
C ALA A 101 9.41 -13.41 2.83
N GLU A 102 8.79 -14.28 3.63
CA GLU A 102 9.47 -15.40 4.30
C GLU A 102 10.23 -16.30 3.32
N GLY A 103 9.68 -16.56 2.13
CA GLY A 103 10.36 -17.32 1.07
C GLY A 103 11.13 -16.46 0.06
N GLY A 104 11.12 -15.14 0.22
CA GLY A 104 11.81 -14.18 -0.64
C GLY A 104 10.90 -13.49 -1.65
N ILE A 105 11.10 -12.17 -1.81
CA ILE A 105 10.43 -11.36 -2.84
C ILE A 105 11.50 -10.50 -3.51
N VAL A 106 11.58 -10.56 -4.84
CA VAL A 106 12.50 -9.75 -5.64
C VAL A 106 11.69 -8.91 -6.63
N ILE A 107 11.97 -7.61 -6.69
CA ILE A 107 11.35 -6.67 -7.65
C ILE A 107 12.44 -5.96 -8.43
N GLY A 108 12.42 -6.09 -9.76
CA GLY A 108 13.37 -5.46 -10.67
C GLY A 108 13.14 -3.97 -10.88
N ASP A 109 14.10 -3.34 -11.56
CA ASP A 109 14.16 -1.90 -11.76
C ASP A 109 12.95 -1.33 -12.52
N ASN A 110 12.63 -0.05 -12.29
CA ASN A 110 11.58 0.70 -13.00
C ASN A 110 10.18 0.06 -12.93
N THR A 111 9.96 -0.82 -11.94
CA THR A 111 8.66 -1.48 -11.75
C THR A 111 7.74 -0.59 -10.93
N HIS A 112 6.52 -0.38 -11.44
CA HIS A 112 5.53 0.52 -10.85
C HIS A 112 4.30 -0.27 -10.41
N ILE A 113 3.99 -0.17 -9.13
CA ILE A 113 2.95 -0.94 -8.47
C ILE A 113 1.94 0.03 -7.86
N SER A 114 0.67 -0.14 -8.19
CA SER A 114 -0.43 0.62 -7.61
C SER A 114 -0.75 0.17 -6.18
N ARG A 115 -1.87 0.66 -5.64
CA ARG A 115 -2.27 0.44 -4.23
C ARG A 115 -2.80 -0.97 -3.98
N ASN A 116 -2.80 -1.38 -2.72
CA ASN A 116 -3.38 -2.64 -2.23
C ASN A 116 -2.78 -3.89 -2.89
N LEU A 117 -1.48 -3.87 -3.18
CA LEU A 117 -0.75 -5.05 -3.61
C LEU A 117 -0.68 -6.07 -2.46
N THR A 118 -0.99 -7.33 -2.73
CA THR A 118 -0.73 -8.43 -1.81
C THR A 118 0.23 -9.43 -2.44
N ILE A 119 1.32 -9.77 -1.75
CA ILE A 119 2.25 -10.84 -2.19
C ILE A 119 2.50 -11.80 -1.05
N TYR A 120 2.37 -13.09 -1.34
CA TYR A 120 2.85 -14.15 -0.47
C TYR A 120 3.99 -14.89 -1.15
N SER A 121 5.09 -15.12 -0.43
CA SER A 121 6.21 -15.99 -0.84
C SER A 121 6.28 -17.29 -0.04
N MET A 122 5.24 -17.60 0.73
CA MET A 122 5.14 -18.82 1.52
C MET A 122 3.71 -19.36 1.53
N ASN A 123 3.59 -20.67 1.71
CA ASN A 123 2.34 -21.37 1.96
C ASN A 123 2.45 -22.20 3.24
N HIS A 124 1.32 -22.59 3.80
CA HIS A 124 1.27 -23.61 4.83
C HIS A 124 1.26 -25.02 4.22
N ASN A 125 1.85 -25.99 4.92
CA ASN A 125 1.81 -27.39 4.50
C ASN A 125 0.48 -28.03 4.89
N TYR A 126 -0.42 -28.10 3.90
CA TYR A 126 -1.75 -28.68 4.05
C TYR A 126 -1.78 -30.21 3.81
N GLN A 127 -0.63 -30.79 3.41
CA GLN A 127 -0.37 -32.23 3.28
C GLN A 127 0.35 -32.79 4.52
N GLY A 128 0.42 -31.98 5.58
CA GLY A 128 1.04 -32.32 6.84
C GLY A 128 0.19 -33.21 7.72
N GLU A 129 0.54 -33.30 9.00
CA GLU A 129 -0.18 -34.19 9.93
C GLU A 129 -1.36 -33.54 10.66
N LEU A 130 -1.76 -32.33 10.25
CA LEU A 130 -2.83 -31.55 10.89
C LEU A 130 -3.71 -30.85 9.86
N LEU A 131 -5.01 -30.78 10.16
CA LEU A 131 -5.98 -30.00 9.40
C LEU A 131 -6.21 -28.61 10.01
N PRO A 132 -6.37 -27.52 9.22
CA PRO A 132 -6.30 -27.50 7.76
C PRO A 132 -4.86 -27.53 7.20
N TYR A 133 -3.86 -27.29 8.05
CA TYR A 133 -2.43 -27.34 7.76
C TYR A 133 -1.62 -27.49 9.06
N ASP A 134 -0.39 -27.97 8.97
CA ASP A 134 0.53 -28.04 10.11
C ASP A 134 1.41 -26.77 10.25
N SER A 135 2.37 -26.79 11.18
CA SER A 135 3.26 -25.66 11.44
C SER A 135 4.35 -25.48 10.38
N ALA A 136 4.53 -26.45 9.48
CA ALA A 136 5.52 -26.39 8.44
C ALA A 136 5.15 -25.36 7.36
N ARG A 137 6.16 -24.62 6.91
CA ARG A 137 6.05 -23.55 5.92
C ARG A 137 6.71 -23.99 4.62
N ILE A 138 6.00 -23.88 3.52
CA ILE A 138 6.50 -24.14 2.16
C ILE A 138 6.92 -22.80 1.58
N LEU A 139 8.22 -22.55 1.52
CA LEU A 139 8.79 -21.32 0.96
C LEU A 139 8.79 -21.41 -0.57
N LYS A 140 8.20 -20.42 -1.24
CA LYS A 140 8.18 -20.31 -2.70
C LYS A 140 8.40 -18.84 -3.10
N PRO A 141 9.62 -18.46 -3.51
CA PRO A 141 9.97 -17.08 -3.79
C PRO A 141 9.10 -16.50 -4.90
N VAL A 142 8.86 -15.19 -4.83
CA VAL A 142 8.19 -14.43 -5.90
C VAL A 142 9.23 -13.53 -6.57
N LYS A 143 9.27 -13.55 -7.90
CA LYS A 143 10.16 -12.69 -8.69
C LYS A 143 9.35 -11.82 -9.63
N ILE A 144 9.59 -10.52 -9.60
CA ILE A 144 9.00 -9.55 -10.50
C ILE A 144 10.15 -8.92 -11.28
N GLY A 145 10.09 -8.99 -12.60
CA GLY A 145 11.08 -8.43 -13.50
C GLY A 145 11.16 -6.91 -13.46
N ARG A 146 11.91 -6.34 -14.39
CA ARG A 146 12.03 -4.89 -14.59
C ARG A 146 10.94 -4.34 -15.50
N ASN A 147 10.66 -3.05 -15.39
CA ASN A 147 9.67 -2.32 -16.19
C ASN A 147 8.25 -2.92 -16.10
N VAL A 148 7.92 -3.60 -15.01
CA VAL A 148 6.59 -4.21 -14.83
C VAL A 148 5.62 -3.15 -14.34
N TRP A 149 4.39 -3.17 -14.87
CA TRP A 149 3.30 -2.32 -14.38
C TRP A 149 2.22 -3.18 -13.71
N ILE A 150 2.01 -2.96 -12.41
CA ILE A 150 1.03 -3.70 -11.62
C ILE A 150 -0.11 -2.76 -11.20
N GLY A 151 -1.33 -3.10 -11.62
CA GLY A 151 -2.56 -2.40 -11.28
C GLY A 151 -2.93 -2.51 -9.80
N MET A 152 -3.98 -1.80 -9.41
CA MET A 152 -4.47 -1.79 -8.03
C MET A 152 -5.11 -3.13 -7.65
N ASN A 153 -5.12 -3.48 -6.36
CA ASN A 153 -5.79 -4.69 -5.84
C ASN A 153 -5.30 -5.99 -6.49
N VAL A 154 -4.01 -6.07 -6.84
CA VAL A 154 -3.41 -7.29 -7.38
C VAL A 154 -2.91 -8.19 -6.26
N THR A 155 -3.16 -9.49 -6.38
CA THR A 155 -2.60 -10.51 -5.50
C THR A 155 -1.66 -11.43 -6.27
N ILE A 156 -0.45 -11.65 -5.76
CA ILE A 156 0.54 -12.56 -6.35
C ILE A 156 0.79 -13.72 -5.38
N VAL A 157 0.56 -14.94 -5.86
CA VAL A 157 0.68 -16.16 -5.03
C VAL A 157 2.14 -16.67 -4.96
N PRO A 158 2.47 -17.52 -3.98
CA PRO A 158 3.83 -18.04 -3.81
C PRO A 158 4.35 -18.81 -5.03
N GLY A 159 5.59 -18.54 -5.43
CA GLY A 159 6.29 -19.22 -6.53
C GLY A 159 6.09 -18.61 -7.91
N VAL A 160 5.39 -17.47 -8.01
CA VAL A 160 5.16 -16.79 -9.29
C VAL A 160 6.38 -16.00 -9.72
N GLU A 161 6.71 -16.11 -11.01
CA GLU A 161 7.67 -15.24 -11.70
C GLU A 161 6.93 -14.40 -12.74
N ILE A 162 7.08 -13.07 -12.67
CA ILE A 162 6.55 -12.11 -13.65
C ILE A 162 7.72 -11.60 -14.47
N GLY A 163 7.69 -11.83 -15.78
CA GLY A 163 8.74 -11.44 -16.70
C GLY A 163 8.82 -9.93 -16.94
N ASP A 164 9.95 -9.49 -17.49
CA ASP A 164 10.22 -8.09 -17.78
C ASP A 164 9.15 -7.44 -18.68
N GLY A 165 8.78 -6.20 -18.37
CA GLY A 165 7.84 -5.40 -19.17
C GLY A 165 6.39 -5.91 -19.17
N ALA A 166 6.07 -6.91 -18.34
CA ALA A 166 4.69 -7.38 -18.21
C ALA A 166 3.78 -6.33 -17.59
N ILE A 167 2.49 -6.37 -17.94
CA ILE A 167 1.44 -5.52 -17.37
C ILE A 167 0.40 -6.41 -16.70
N ILE A 168 0.14 -6.17 -15.42
CA ILE A 168 -0.87 -6.87 -14.64
C ILE A 168 -2.03 -5.91 -14.38
N GLY A 169 -3.19 -6.23 -14.94
CA GLY A 169 -4.42 -5.48 -14.80
C GLY A 169 -4.93 -5.44 -13.37
N MET A 170 -5.70 -4.40 -13.06
CA MET A 170 -6.31 -4.19 -11.75
C MET A 170 -7.16 -5.40 -11.32
N GLY A 171 -7.09 -5.76 -10.03
CA GLY A 171 -7.91 -6.83 -9.45
C GLY A 171 -7.49 -8.24 -9.82
N ALA A 172 -6.36 -8.43 -10.53
CA ALA A 172 -5.91 -9.75 -10.92
C ALA A 172 -5.35 -10.57 -9.75
N ILE A 173 -5.65 -11.86 -9.74
CA ILE A 173 -4.97 -12.86 -8.91
C ILE A 173 -3.97 -13.60 -9.81
N VAL A 174 -2.69 -13.30 -9.66
CA VAL A 174 -1.62 -13.92 -10.44
C VAL A 174 -1.25 -15.23 -9.77
N ALA A 175 -1.86 -16.32 -10.26
CA ALA A 175 -1.67 -17.68 -9.75
C ALA A 175 -0.66 -18.53 -10.54
N LYS A 176 -0.19 -18.03 -11.68
CA LYS A 176 0.80 -18.66 -12.56
C LYS A 176 1.80 -17.61 -13.04
N SER A 177 3.04 -18.02 -13.32
CA SER A 177 4.06 -17.15 -13.87
C SER A 177 3.61 -16.49 -15.18
N VAL A 178 3.99 -15.23 -15.34
CA VAL A 178 3.60 -14.36 -16.46
C VAL A 178 4.83 -14.16 -17.35
N PRO A 179 4.77 -14.49 -18.65
CA PRO A 179 5.87 -14.27 -19.56
C PRO A 179 6.26 -12.77 -19.67
N PRO A 180 7.49 -12.45 -20.09
CA PRO A 180 7.88 -11.08 -20.41
C PRO A 180 6.94 -10.45 -21.44
N LEU A 181 6.71 -9.14 -21.32
CA LEU A 181 5.88 -8.31 -22.21
C LEU A 181 4.39 -8.71 -22.29
N ALA A 182 3.95 -9.70 -21.52
CA ALA A 182 2.56 -10.12 -21.51
C ALA A 182 1.68 -9.10 -20.77
N VAL A 183 0.46 -8.91 -21.27
CA VAL A 183 -0.59 -8.13 -20.60
C VAL A 183 -1.63 -9.10 -20.08
N VAL A 184 -1.84 -9.15 -18.76
CA VAL A 184 -2.75 -10.08 -18.10
C VAL A 184 -3.82 -9.30 -17.35
N GLY A 185 -5.09 -9.57 -17.63
CA GLY A 185 -6.24 -9.00 -16.90
C GLY A 185 -6.67 -9.85 -15.70
N SER A 186 -7.80 -9.48 -15.08
CA SER A 186 -8.43 -10.31 -14.05
C SER A 186 -9.08 -11.55 -14.69
N ALA A 187 -8.86 -12.71 -14.08
CA ALA A 187 -9.39 -13.99 -14.55
C ALA A 187 -10.65 -14.40 -13.77
N SER A 188 -11.52 -15.17 -14.42
CA SER A 188 -12.62 -15.91 -13.78
C SER A 188 -12.08 -17.05 -12.91
N GLN A 189 -12.81 -17.42 -11.85
CA GLN A 189 -12.42 -18.48 -10.92
C GLN A 189 -12.27 -19.84 -11.63
N ARG A 190 -11.19 -20.57 -11.33
CA ARG A 190 -10.93 -21.93 -11.82
C ARG A 190 -10.49 -22.83 -10.68
N ILE A 191 -11.02 -24.05 -10.60
CA ILE A 191 -10.52 -25.10 -9.69
C ILE A 191 -9.17 -25.59 -10.23
N LEU A 192 -8.12 -25.48 -9.41
CA LEU A 192 -6.75 -25.83 -9.81
C LEU A 192 -6.42 -27.29 -9.53
N LYS A 193 -6.87 -27.82 -8.40
CA LYS A 193 -6.67 -29.19 -7.94
C LYS A 193 -7.59 -29.51 -6.77
N GLU A 194 -7.82 -30.79 -6.54
CA GLU A 194 -8.44 -31.31 -5.32
C GLU A 194 -7.37 -31.68 -4.28
N ARG A 195 -7.77 -31.75 -3.01
CA ARG A 195 -6.92 -32.29 -1.95
C ARG A 195 -6.99 -33.82 -1.99
N ASP A 196 -6.00 -34.48 -1.40
CA ASP A 196 -6.08 -35.92 -1.16
C ASP A 196 -7.20 -36.21 -0.15
N ALA A 197 -8.24 -36.91 -0.63
CA ALA A 197 -9.45 -37.19 0.14
C ALA A 197 -9.23 -38.25 1.22
N GLU A 198 -8.38 -39.25 0.98
CA GLU A 198 -8.07 -40.30 1.96
C GLU A 198 -7.24 -39.71 3.10
N HIS A 199 -6.22 -38.93 2.76
CA HIS A 199 -5.42 -38.19 3.73
C HIS A 199 -6.30 -37.27 4.60
N TYR A 200 -7.22 -36.52 3.99
CA TYR A 200 -8.16 -35.67 4.71
C TYR A 200 -9.01 -36.46 5.71
N ARG A 201 -9.71 -37.51 5.24
CA ARG A 201 -10.63 -38.31 6.08
C ARG A 201 -9.90 -38.96 7.24
N LYS A 202 -8.70 -39.51 6.99
CA LYS A 202 -7.84 -40.09 8.03
C LYS A 202 -7.54 -39.10 9.16
N LEU A 203 -7.19 -37.85 8.84
CA LEU A 203 -6.88 -36.84 9.86
C LEU A 203 -8.13 -36.35 10.59
N ASP A 204 -9.24 -36.21 9.88
CA ASP A 204 -10.53 -35.78 10.43
C ASP A 204 -11.08 -36.81 11.44
N GLU A 205 -11.12 -38.09 11.05
CA GLU A 205 -11.52 -39.22 11.92
C GLU A 205 -10.62 -39.33 13.16
N ALA A 206 -9.34 -39.01 13.02
CA ALA A 206 -8.36 -39.01 14.12
C ALA A 206 -8.38 -37.72 14.98
N ASN A 207 -9.28 -36.77 14.73
CA ASN A 207 -9.37 -35.47 15.40
C ASN A 207 -8.05 -34.65 15.38
N ARG A 208 -7.28 -34.76 14.29
CA ARG A 208 -5.96 -34.13 14.15
C ARG A 208 -6.09 -32.70 13.62
N TYR A 209 -6.45 -31.77 14.51
CA TYR A 209 -6.64 -30.36 14.15
C TYR A 209 -5.51 -29.45 14.61
N ALA A 210 -5.17 -28.49 13.75
CA ALA A 210 -4.29 -27.38 14.06
C ALA A 210 -4.95 -26.40 15.03
N GLY A 211 -4.23 -26.07 16.09
CA GLY A 211 -4.42 -24.91 16.93
C GLY A 211 -3.72 -23.68 16.34
N MET A 212 -3.28 -22.77 17.21
CA MET A 212 -2.64 -21.52 16.78
C MET A 212 -1.42 -21.81 15.91
N SER A 213 -1.33 -21.16 14.73
CA SER A 213 -0.17 -21.24 13.83
C SER A 213 0.23 -22.65 13.34
N GLY A 214 -0.69 -23.61 13.27
CA GLY A 214 -0.40 -24.95 12.76
C GLY A 214 0.17 -25.94 13.80
N TYR A 215 0.25 -25.56 15.07
CA TYR A 215 0.60 -26.49 16.16
C TYR A 215 -0.58 -27.37 16.55
N THR A 216 -0.36 -28.53 17.18
CA THR A 216 -1.47 -29.36 17.66
C THR A 216 -2.38 -28.57 18.59
N ARG A 217 -3.70 -28.63 18.34
CA ARG A 217 -4.68 -28.17 19.31
C ARG A 217 -4.55 -29.10 20.52
N LYS A 218 -3.87 -28.68 21.59
CA LYS A 218 -3.93 -29.40 22.87
C LYS A 218 -5.41 -29.52 23.21
N ASP A 219 -5.91 -30.74 23.30
CA ASP A 219 -7.30 -31.00 23.67
C ASP A 219 -7.62 -30.20 24.91
N LYS A 220 -8.66 -29.36 24.84
CA LYS A 220 -9.12 -28.55 25.97
C LYS A 220 -9.74 -29.40 27.10
N ASN A 221 -9.38 -30.68 27.22
CA ASN A 221 -9.95 -31.63 28.18
C ASN A 221 -8.93 -32.24 29.16
N THR A 222 -7.72 -31.69 29.28
CA THR A 222 -6.86 -31.96 30.46
C THR A 222 -6.80 -30.73 31.36
N LYS A 223 -7.88 -30.52 32.11
CA LYS A 223 -7.90 -30.15 33.54
C LYS A 223 -9.30 -30.37 34.09
#